data_AF-A0A1V5A0X4-F1
#
_entry.id   AF-A0A1V5A0X4-F1
#
_cell.length_a   1.000
_cell.length_b   1.000
_cell.length_c   1.000
_cell.angle_alpha   90.00
_cell.angle_beta   90.00
_cell.angle_gamma   90.00
#
_symmetry.space_group_name_H-M   'P 1'
#
loop_
_entity.id
_entity.type
_entity.pdbx_description
1 polymer ?
#
loop_
_entity_poly.entity_id
_entity_poly.type
_entity_poly.pdbx_seq_one_letter_code
_entity_poly.pdbx_strand_id
1 'polypeptide(L)'
;MKRKIISIDETKCTGCGQCIPDCPEGALQLIDGKARLVSDLFCDGLGACIGTCPEGAISVIEREAVPYDEKAVMATIVQQGRPVIKAHLEHLAGHGQIALYDQAIEYLIENSIPIPDHAAPERKPAGSPPCRPLAGRMGEGNVCEVTPHETHSFAGCPGSAARSIPRTGPRQPVGGTTDSELRQWPVQLSLLNPAAPYFENADLLVAADCVPFAYAGFHQELLRGRIVIIFCPKLDPDIEGYIEKLARIFSIHTIKSITVVHMEVPCCSGVRYVVDKALEKAGKKILVEEKTITIEGGMA
;
A
#
# COMPACT_ATOMS: atom_id res chain seq x y z
N MET A 1 -26.07 -21.46 6.06
CA MET A 1 -25.13 -22.25 5.23
C MET A 1 -23.76 -22.24 5.90
N LYS A 2 -22.90 -23.24 5.66
CA LYS A 2 -21.52 -23.18 6.18
C LYS A 2 -20.70 -22.21 5.33
N ARG A 3 -20.10 -21.21 5.98
CA ARG A 3 -19.22 -20.23 5.32
C ARG A 3 -18.13 -19.77 6.26
N LYS A 4 -17.08 -19.19 5.68
CA LYS A 4 -16.02 -18.53 6.44
C LYS A 4 -16.58 -17.26 7.07
N ILE A 5 -16.34 -17.10 8.37
CA ILE A 5 -16.81 -15.97 9.15
C ILE A 5 -15.80 -15.63 10.23
N ILE A 6 -15.79 -14.37 10.65
CA ILE A 6 -14.93 -13.90 11.72
C ILE A 6 -15.43 -14.40 13.06
N SER A 7 -14.49 -14.86 13.88
CA SER A 7 -14.67 -15.23 15.28
C SER A 7 -13.68 -14.45 16.14
N ILE A 8 -14.17 -13.92 17.25
CA ILE A 8 -13.39 -13.11 18.20
C ILE A 8 -13.24 -13.90 19.50
N ASP A 9 -12.01 -14.10 19.92
CA ASP A 9 -11.66 -14.70 21.20
C ASP A 9 -11.86 -13.67 22.32
N GLU A 10 -12.92 -13.84 23.12
CA GLU A 10 -13.27 -12.92 24.21
C GLU A 10 -12.21 -12.87 25.33
N THR A 11 -11.40 -13.93 25.47
CA THR A 11 -10.35 -13.99 26.49
C THR A 11 -9.16 -13.11 26.13
N LYS A 12 -8.86 -12.99 24.83
CA LYS A 12 -7.77 -12.15 24.30
C LYS A 12 -8.22 -10.73 23.96
N CYS A 13 -9.47 -10.55 23.56
CA CYS A 13 -9.96 -9.24 23.18
C CYS A 13 -9.92 -8.27 24.37
N THR A 14 -9.16 -7.18 24.27
CA THR A 14 -9.08 -6.15 25.32
C THR A 14 -10.13 -5.05 25.18
N GLY A 15 -10.93 -5.07 24.10
CA GLY A 15 -11.91 -4.02 23.83
C GLY A 15 -11.33 -2.73 23.24
N CYS A 16 -10.08 -2.74 22.75
CA CYS A 16 -9.42 -1.55 22.22
C CYS A 16 -10.11 -0.90 21.01
N GLY A 17 -10.98 -1.65 20.31
CA GLY A 17 -11.79 -1.15 19.19
C GLY A 17 -11.04 -0.88 17.89
N GLN A 18 -9.73 -1.17 17.82
CA GLN A 18 -8.90 -0.88 16.63
C GLN A 18 -9.38 -1.60 15.37
N CYS A 19 -10.01 -2.76 15.50
CA CYS A 19 -10.57 -3.52 14.38
C CYS A 19 -11.84 -2.92 13.76
N ILE A 20 -12.51 -1.97 14.44
CA ILE A 20 -13.80 -1.42 13.99
C ILE A 20 -13.65 -0.54 12.75
N PRO A 21 -12.73 0.44 12.70
CA PRO A 21 -12.54 1.28 11.51
C PRO A 21 -12.08 0.50 10.28
N ASP A 22 -11.43 -0.64 10.49
CA ASP A 22 -10.86 -1.49 9.42
C ASP A 22 -11.86 -2.54 8.90
N CYS A 23 -13.14 -2.47 9.29
CA CYS A 23 -14.22 -3.28 8.73
C CYS A 23 -15.08 -2.40 7.81
N PRO A 24 -14.87 -2.44 6.49
CA PRO A 24 -15.63 -1.64 5.53
C PRO A 24 -17.14 -1.91 5.57
N GLU A 25 -17.53 -3.13 5.92
CA GLU A 25 -18.92 -3.57 6.02
C GLU A 25 -19.62 -3.08 7.29
N GLY A 26 -18.88 -2.51 8.26
CA GLY A 26 -19.41 -2.06 9.54
C GLY A 26 -19.93 -3.20 10.42
N ALA A 27 -19.42 -4.42 10.25
CA ALA A 27 -19.92 -5.62 10.92
C ALA A 27 -19.54 -5.71 12.42
N LEU A 28 -18.54 -4.93 12.86
CA LEU A 28 -17.99 -4.96 14.21
C LEU A 28 -18.45 -3.76 15.04
N GLN A 29 -18.86 -4.02 16.28
CA GLN A 29 -19.14 -2.99 17.28
C GLN A 29 -18.56 -3.37 18.64
N LEU A 30 -18.42 -2.37 19.51
CA LEU A 30 -18.04 -2.59 20.90
C LEU A 30 -19.29 -2.83 21.74
N ILE A 31 -19.42 -4.02 22.31
CA ILE A 31 -20.53 -4.42 23.18
C ILE A 31 -19.93 -5.05 24.44
N ASP A 32 -20.34 -4.55 25.61
CA ASP A 32 -19.81 -4.98 26.92
C ASP A 32 -18.27 -4.89 27.02
N GLY A 33 -17.69 -3.84 26.42
CA GLY A 33 -16.25 -3.62 26.43
C GLY A 33 -15.44 -4.63 25.61
N LYS A 34 -16.08 -5.38 24.70
CA LYS A 34 -15.43 -6.30 23.77
C LYS A 34 -15.88 -6.02 22.34
N ALA A 35 -15.00 -6.27 21.38
CA ALA A 35 -15.40 -6.27 19.97
C ALA A 35 -16.32 -7.47 19.72
N ARG A 36 -17.49 -7.23 19.16
CA ARG A 36 -18.46 -8.26 18.80
C ARG A 36 -18.88 -8.09 17.34
N LEU A 37 -19.12 -9.23 16.70
CA LEU A 37 -19.80 -9.26 15.42
C LEU A 37 -21.29 -9.01 15.64
N VAL A 38 -21.82 -7.92 15.09
CA VAL A 38 -23.22 -7.50 15.33
C VAL A 38 -24.19 -8.47 14.67
N SER A 39 -23.87 -8.90 13.46
CA SER A 39 -24.64 -9.90 12.74
C SER A 39 -23.75 -10.61 11.74
N ASP A 40 -23.98 -11.91 11.60
CA ASP A 40 -23.34 -12.72 10.57
C ASP A 40 -23.65 -12.20 9.16
N LEU A 41 -24.78 -11.51 8.98
CA LEU A 41 -25.22 -10.96 7.69
C LEU A 41 -24.26 -9.89 7.14
N PHE A 42 -23.57 -9.14 8.02
CA PHE A 42 -22.66 -8.06 7.62
C PHE A 42 -21.22 -8.53 7.44
N CYS A 43 -20.89 -9.78 7.81
CA CYS A 43 -19.53 -10.29 7.67
C CYS A 43 -19.32 -10.93 6.30
N ASP A 44 -18.42 -10.41 5.48
CA ASP A 44 -18.06 -11.03 4.19
C ASP A 44 -17.16 -12.28 4.36
N GLY A 45 -16.46 -12.38 5.50
CA GLY A 45 -15.55 -13.47 5.84
C GLY A 45 -14.15 -13.34 5.25
N LEU A 46 -13.79 -12.18 4.69
CA LEU A 46 -12.46 -11.94 4.11
C LEU A 46 -11.38 -11.64 5.14
N GLY A 47 -11.76 -11.02 6.26
CA GLY A 47 -10.84 -10.81 7.39
C GLY A 47 -9.94 -9.59 7.29
N ALA A 48 -10.43 -8.49 6.73
CA ALA A 48 -9.75 -7.19 6.77
C ALA A 48 -9.32 -6.79 8.20
N CYS A 49 -10.15 -7.10 9.20
CA CYS A 49 -9.91 -6.79 10.61
C CYS A 49 -8.85 -7.66 11.32
N ILE A 50 -8.38 -8.77 10.73
CA ILE A 50 -7.51 -9.73 11.43
C ILE A 50 -6.15 -9.10 11.77
N GLY A 51 -5.54 -8.43 10.78
CA GLY A 51 -4.22 -7.82 10.93
C GLY A 51 -4.20 -6.63 11.89
N THR A 52 -5.36 -6.05 12.18
CA THR A 52 -5.49 -4.86 13.02
C THR A 52 -5.50 -5.20 14.51
N CYS A 53 -5.82 -6.44 14.90
CA CYS A 53 -5.94 -6.78 16.30
C CYS A 53 -4.56 -6.97 16.95
N PRO A 54 -4.14 -6.10 17.89
CA PRO A 54 -2.81 -6.20 18.52
C PRO A 54 -2.66 -7.46 19.39
N GLU A 55 -3.78 -7.99 19.89
CA GLU A 55 -3.83 -9.19 20.73
C GLU A 55 -3.98 -10.49 19.93
N GLY A 56 -4.12 -10.39 18.60
CA GLY A 56 -4.39 -11.55 17.74
C GLY A 56 -5.68 -12.29 18.14
N ALA A 57 -6.70 -11.57 18.60
CA ALA A 57 -7.96 -12.14 19.09
C ALA A 57 -8.93 -12.53 17.96
N ILE A 58 -8.64 -12.18 16.70
CA ILE A 58 -9.56 -12.31 15.57
C ILE A 58 -9.08 -13.46 14.67
N SER A 59 -9.99 -14.35 14.29
CA SER A 59 -9.70 -15.50 13.42
C SER A 59 -10.85 -15.76 12.44
N VAL A 60 -10.56 -16.44 11.33
CA VAL A 60 -11.57 -16.92 10.38
C VAL A 60 -11.87 -18.38 10.70
N ILE A 61 -13.13 -18.68 11.00
CA ILE A 61 -13.62 -20.03 11.22
C ILE A 61 -14.68 -20.37 10.19
N GLU A 62 -14.88 -21.66 9.94
CA GLU A 62 -16.02 -22.13 9.16
C GLU A 62 -17.11 -22.60 10.13
N ARG A 63 -18.25 -21.91 10.15
CA ARG A 63 -19.43 -22.31 10.93
C ARG A 63 -20.72 -22.08 10.15
N GLU A 64 -21.82 -22.60 10.68
CA GLU A 64 -23.14 -22.27 10.15
C GLU A 64 -23.47 -20.81 10.49
N ALA A 65 -23.74 -20.04 9.44
CA ALA A 65 -24.05 -18.63 9.54
C ALA A 65 -25.13 -18.24 8.52
N VAL A 66 -25.79 -17.11 8.79
CA VAL A 66 -26.70 -16.45 7.85
C VAL A 66 -25.88 -16.01 6.62
N PRO A 67 -26.44 -16.12 5.40
CA PRO A 67 -25.78 -15.62 4.20
C PRO A 67 -25.48 -14.12 4.30
N TYR A 68 -24.38 -13.71 3.69
CA TYR A 68 -24.07 -12.29 3.53
C TYR A 68 -25.08 -11.62 2.59
N ASP A 69 -25.54 -10.43 2.94
CA ASP A 69 -26.48 -9.65 2.14
C ASP A 69 -25.93 -8.23 1.95
N GLU A 70 -25.41 -8.00 0.74
CA GLU A 70 -24.80 -6.74 0.35
C GLU A 70 -25.78 -5.57 0.35
N LYS A 71 -27.04 -5.79 -0.07
CA LYS A 71 -28.03 -4.71 -0.09
C LYS A 71 -28.37 -4.25 1.32
N ALA A 72 -28.45 -5.18 2.27
CA ALA A 72 -28.66 -4.86 3.67
C ALA A 72 -27.44 -4.17 4.31
N VAL A 73 -26.21 -4.53 3.91
CA VAL A 73 -24.98 -3.80 4.29
C VAL A 73 -25.04 -2.36 3.78
N MET A 74 -25.38 -2.17 2.50
CA MET A 74 -25.48 -0.84 1.88
C MET A 74 -26.52 0.07 2.53
N ALA A 75 -27.64 -0.49 3.02
CA ALA A 75 -28.64 0.26 3.77
C ALA A 75 -28.08 0.91 5.05
N THR A 76 -27.02 0.33 5.63
CA THR A 76 -26.31 0.88 6.79
C THR A 76 -25.20 1.82 6.36
N ILE A 77 -24.40 1.44 5.36
CA ILE A 77 -23.24 2.21 4.88
C ILE A 77 -23.65 3.59 4.36
N VAL A 78 -24.76 3.66 3.61
CA VAL A 78 -25.24 4.91 3.02
C VAL A 78 -25.53 5.98 4.08
N GLN A 79 -25.98 5.58 5.27
CA GLN A 79 -26.29 6.51 6.36
C GLN A 79 -25.03 7.22 6.89
N GLN A 80 -23.85 6.64 6.67
CA GLN A 80 -22.57 7.17 7.13
C GLN A 80 -21.94 8.17 6.13
N GLY A 81 -22.54 8.31 4.93
CA GLY A 81 -22.20 9.34 3.96
C GLY A 81 -21.23 8.90 2.85
N ARG A 82 -21.00 9.83 1.90
CA ARG A 82 -20.27 9.59 0.64
C ARG A 82 -18.86 9.00 0.78
N PRO A 83 -18.02 9.41 1.77
CA PRO A 83 -16.68 8.82 1.93
C PRO A 83 -16.70 7.33 2.28
N VAL A 84 -17.68 6.89 3.08
CA VAL A 84 -17.79 5.48 3.51
C VAL A 84 -18.30 4.61 2.37
N ILE A 85 -19.28 5.12 1.60
CA ILE A 85 -19.74 4.46 0.36
C ILE A 85 -18.56 4.23 -0.59
N LYS A 86 -17.69 5.24 -0.75
CA LYS A 86 -16.50 5.11 -1.59
C LYS A 86 -15.56 4.01 -1.10
N ALA A 87 -15.19 4.04 0.18
CA ALA A 87 -14.28 3.05 0.76
C ALA A 87 -14.81 1.62 0.63
N HIS A 88 -16.11 1.43 0.82
CA HIS A 88 -16.76 0.13 0.64
C HIS A 88 -16.70 -0.39 -0.79
N LEU A 89 -17.03 0.46 -1.78
CA LEU A 89 -16.94 0.07 -3.19
C LEU A 89 -15.50 -0.26 -3.62
N GLU A 90 -14.52 0.50 -3.14
CA GLU A 90 -13.10 0.24 -3.41
C GLU A 90 -12.61 -1.06 -2.74
N HIS A 91 -13.11 -1.39 -1.55
CA HIS A 91 -12.83 -2.66 -0.88
C HIS A 91 -13.37 -3.86 -1.69
N LEU A 92 -14.64 -3.83 -2.08
CA LEU A 92 -15.25 -4.89 -2.90
C LEU A 92 -14.50 -5.06 -4.23
N ALA A 93 -14.11 -3.94 -4.84
CA ALA A 93 -13.33 -3.93 -6.07
C ALA A 93 -11.92 -4.50 -5.88
N GLY A 94 -11.22 -4.11 -4.80
CA GLY A 94 -9.86 -4.54 -4.47
C GLY A 94 -9.74 -6.03 -4.16
N HIS A 95 -10.80 -6.63 -3.62
CA HIS A 95 -10.87 -8.08 -3.39
C HIS A 95 -11.47 -8.87 -4.56
N GLY A 96 -11.81 -8.22 -5.67
CA GLY A 96 -12.36 -8.87 -6.86
C GLY A 96 -13.77 -9.45 -6.65
N GLN A 97 -14.53 -8.94 -5.68
CA GLN A 97 -15.89 -9.39 -5.38
C GLN A 97 -16.91 -8.77 -6.35
N ILE A 98 -16.78 -9.06 -7.65
CA ILE A 98 -17.56 -8.41 -8.73
C ILE A 98 -19.08 -8.52 -8.50
N ALA A 99 -19.56 -9.69 -8.09
CA ALA A 99 -20.99 -9.93 -7.90
C ALA A 99 -21.59 -9.14 -6.72
N LEU A 100 -20.79 -8.85 -5.69
CA LEU A 100 -21.22 -8.06 -4.54
C LEU A 100 -21.09 -6.57 -4.86
N TYR A 101 -20.01 -6.18 -5.55
CA TYR A 101 -19.89 -4.83 -6.11
C TYR A 101 -21.09 -4.45 -7.00
N ASP A 102 -21.53 -5.34 -7.88
CA ASP A 102 -22.70 -5.10 -8.74
C ASP A 102 -23.99 -4.91 -7.93
N GLN A 103 -24.18 -5.70 -6.86
CA GLN A 103 -25.32 -5.54 -5.95
C GLN A 103 -25.28 -4.21 -5.18
N ALA A 104 -24.09 -3.76 -4.79
CA ALA A 104 -23.90 -2.48 -4.11
C ALA A 104 -24.24 -1.30 -5.03
N ILE A 105 -23.80 -1.36 -6.29
CA ILE A 105 -24.12 -0.35 -7.31
C ILE A 105 -25.62 -0.36 -7.63
N GLU A 106 -26.22 -1.53 -7.77
CA GLU A 106 -27.66 -1.67 -7.99
C GLU A 106 -28.45 -1.00 -6.85
N TYR A 107 -28.09 -1.24 -5.59
CA TYR A 107 -28.71 -0.60 -4.44
C TYR A 107 -28.62 0.94 -4.50
N LEU A 108 -27.46 1.49 -4.86
CA LEU A 108 -27.28 2.94 -4.97
C LEU A 108 -28.15 3.55 -6.07
N ILE A 109 -28.28 2.86 -7.21
CA ILE A 109 -29.14 3.29 -8.33
C ILE A 109 -30.62 3.22 -7.92
N GLU A 110 -31.06 2.10 -7.34
CA GLU A 110 -32.45 1.89 -6.88
C GLU A 110 -32.89 2.99 -5.90
N ASN A 111 -31.98 3.44 -5.03
CA ASN A 111 -32.26 4.46 -4.02
C ASN A 111 -31.89 5.89 -4.45
N SER A 112 -31.52 6.11 -5.72
CA SER A 112 -31.13 7.42 -6.26
C SER A 112 -29.99 8.11 -5.50
N ILE A 113 -29.03 7.33 -5.00
CA ILE A 113 -27.87 7.83 -4.25
C ILE A 113 -26.71 8.08 -5.22
N PRO A 114 -26.07 9.27 -5.18
CA PRO A 114 -24.93 9.55 -6.05
C PRO A 114 -23.75 8.63 -5.78
N ILE A 115 -23.35 7.87 -6.81
CA ILE A 115 -22.19 6.98 -6.74
C ILE A 115 -20.91 7.84 -6.66
N PRO A 116 -20.06 7.66 -5.65
CA PRO A 116 -18.79 8.38 -5.55
C PRO A 116 -17.82 7.96 -6.65
N ASP A 117 -16.87 8.82 -7.01
CA ASP A 117 -15.78 8.44 -7.90
C ASP A 117 -14.83 7.48 -7.17
N HIS A 118 -14.59 6.30 -7.76
CA HIS A 118 -13.87 5.20 -7.14
C HIS A 118 -13.26 4.26 -8.18
N ALA A 119 -12.27 3.47 -7.76
CA ALA A 119 -11.66 2.46 -8.61
C ALA A 119 -12.61 1.26 -8.81
N ALA A 120 -13.22 1.15 -9.98
CA ALA A 120 -14.05 0.02 -10.35
C ALA A 120 -13.20 -1.26 -10.56
N PRO A 121 -13.75 -2.47 -10.33
CA PRO A 121 -12.99 -3.69 -10.48
C PRO A 121 -12.65 -4.03 -11.93
N GLU A 122 -11.46 -4.62 -12.15
CA GLU A 122 -11.02 -5.08 -13.47
C GLU A 122 -11.88 -6.27 -13.97
N ARG A 123 -12.74 -6.04 -14.95
CA ARG A 123 -13.49 -7.11 -15.62
C ARG A 123 -12.66 -7.69 -16.76
N LYS A 124 -12.23 -8.95 -16.65
CA LYS A 124 -11.73 -9.69 -17.83
C LYS A 124 -12.88 -9.80 -18.85
N PRO A 125 -12.67 -9.43 -20.13
CA PRO A 125 -13.71 -9.58 -21.13
C PRO A 125 -14.05 -11.06 -21.28
N ALA A 126 -15.32 -11.39 -21.08
CA ALA A 126 -15.84 -12.72 -21.36
C ALA A 126 -15.68 -13.02 -22.86
N GLY A 127 -15.01 -14.14 -23.15
CA GLY A 127 -14.78 -14.76 -24.45
C GLY A 127 -15.26 -14.01 -25.70
N SER A 128 -14.32 -13.44 -26.44
CA SER A 128 -14.52 -13.10 -27.84
C SER A 128 -15.01 -14.35 -28.58
N PRO A 129 -16.15 -14.34 -29.29
CA PRO A 129 -16.51 -15.45 -30.15
C PRO A 129 -15.47 -15.52 -31.28
N PRO A 130 -15.16 -16.72 -31.82
CA PRO A 130 -14.15 -16.82 -32.86
C PRO A 130 -14.64 -16.05 -34.10
N CYS A 131 -13.85 -15.07 -34.52
CA CYS A 131 -14.09 -14.32 -35.75
C CYS A 131 -14.23 -15.28 -36.92
N ARG A 132 -15.45 -15.41 -37.47
CA ARG A 132 -15.64 -15.93 -38.81
C ARG A 132 -15.41 -14.80 -39.82
N PRO A 133 -14.70 -15.04 -40.93
CA PRO A 133 -14.57 -14.05 -41.98
C PRO A 133 -15.93 -13.92 -42.70
N LEU A 134 -16.55 -12.75 -42.59
CA LEU A 134 -17.73 -12.40 -43.37
C LEU A 134 -17.29 -12.08 -44.81
N ALA A 135 -17.61 -13.00 -45.72
CA ALA A 135 -17.54 -12.75 -47.14
C ALA A 135 -18.67 -11.80 -47.56
N GLY A 136 -18.29 -10.68 -48.18
CA GLY A 136 -19.07 -9.96 -49.20
C GLY A 136 -20.25 -9.09 -48.74
N ARG A 137 -20.10 -7.76 -48.90
CA ARG A 137 -20.77 -6.96 -49.95
C ARG A 137 -20.53 -5.47 -49.72
N MET A 138 -20.32 -4.76 -50.82
CA MET A 138 -20.27 -3.30 -50.94
C MET A 138 -21.60 -2.68 -50.50
N GLY A 139 -21.55 -1.54 -49.81
CA GLY A 139 -22.72 -0.74 -49.48
C GLY A 139 -22.36 0.43 -48.55
N GLU A 140 -22.62 1.63 -49.02
CA GLU A 140 -22.26 2.94 -48.46
C GLU A 140 -22.86 3.20 -47.06
N GLY A 141 -22.20 4.04 -46.25
CA GLY A 141 -22.88 4.71 -45.13
C GLY A 141 -22.02 5.04 -43.91
N ASN A 142 -21.52 6.28 -43.89
CA ASN A 142 -21.08 7.11 -42.77
C ASN A 142 -19.96 6.64 -41.83
N VAL A 143 -18.83 7.31 -42.04
CA VAL A 143 -17.73 7.58 -41.11
C VAL A 143 -18.29 8.20 -39.81
N CYS A 144 -18.16 7.49 -38.69
CA CYS A 144 -18.09 8.14 -37.39
C CYS A 144 -16.61 8.45 -37.14
N GLU A 145 -16.24 9.73 -37.25
CA GLU A 145 -14.96 10.22 -36.75
C GLU A 145 -14.92 10.00 -35.23
N VAL A 146 -14.21 8.95 -34.82
CA VAL A 146 -13.80 8.79 -33.44
C VAL A 146 -12.55 9.65 -33.29
N THR A 147 -12.71 10.85 -32.74
CA THR A 147 -11.58 11.59 -32.17
C THR A 147 -10.86 10.67 -31.18
N PRO A 148 -9.53 10.54 -31.24
CA PRO A 148 -8.82 9.63 -30.35
C PRO A 148 -8.96 10.16 -28.92
N HIS A 149 -9.83 9.54 -28.12
CA HIS A 149 -9.73 9.67 -26.68
C HIS A 149 -8.40 9.07 -26.27
N GLU A 150 -7.53 9.94 -25.78
CA GLU A 150 -6.21 9.61 -25.26
C GLU A 150 -6.32 8.40 -24.33
N THR A 151 -5.55 7.37 -24.64
CA THR A 151 -5.31 6.26 -23.74
C THR A 151 -4.61 6.78 -22.50
N HIS A 152 -5.36 7.22 -21.49
CA HIS A 152 -4.80 7.39 -20.16
C HIS A 152 -4.47 5.99 -19.63
N SER A 153 -3.20 5.61 -19.76
CA SER A 153 -2.64 4.49 -19.04
C SER A 153 -2.96 4.66 -17.56
N PHE A 154 -3.69 3.71 -16.98
CA PHE A 154 -3.86 3.60 -15.54
C PHE A 154 -2.48 3.38 -14.91
N ALA A 155 -1.80 4.48 -14.59
CA ALA A 155 -0.61 4.47 -13.75
C ALA A 155 -1.09 4.31 -12.30
N GLY A 156 -0.60 3.29 -11.58
CA GLY A 156 -0.94 3.07 -10.17
C GLY A 156 -0.74 4.31 -9.29
N CYS A 157 -1.23 4.27 -8.04
CA CYS A 157 -1.16 5.38 -7.08
C CYS A 157 0.16 6.16 -7.22
N PRO A 158 0.14 7.46 -7.56
CA PRO A 158 1.36 8.24 -7.77
C PRO A 158 2.33 8.17 -6.58
N GLY A 159 1.79 7.96 -5.37
CA GLY A 159 2.55 7.75 -4.15
C GLY A 159 3.37 6.45 -4.11
N SER A 160 2.94 5.39 -4.80
CA SER A 160 3.62 4.09 -4.84
C SER A 160 4.24 3.78 -6.21
N ALA A 161 3.96 4.63 -7.22
CA ALA A 161 4.52 4.49 -8.55
C ALA A 161 6.03 4.74 -8.52
N ALA A 162 6.81 3.68 -8.74
CA ALA A 162 8.26 3.74 -8.85
C ALA A 162 8.67 4.67 -10.00
N ARG A 163 9.45 5.71 -9.70
CA ARG A 163 9.89 6.75 -10.63
C ARG A 163 11.37 7.05 -10.41
N SER A 164 12.10 7.20 -11.50
CA SER A 164 13.46 7.77 -11.48
C SER A 164 13.38 9.28 -11.72
N ILE A 165 14.17 10.05 -10.99
CA ILE A 165 14.26 11.50 -11.08
C ILE A 165 15.66 11.83 -11.62
N PRO A 166 15.81 12.10 -12.93
CA PRO A 166 17.11 12.36 -13.53
C PRO A 166 17.69 13.69 -13.02
N ARG A 167 19.00 13.71 -12.79
CA ARG A 167 19.77 14.91 -12.43
C ARG A 167 20.90 15.09 -13.46
N THR A 168 21.02 16.28 -14.03
CA THR A 168 22.01 16.59 -15.08
C THR A 168 22.98 17.69 -14.64
N GLY A 169 24.29 17.47 -14.83
CA GLY A 169 25.35 18.50 -14.80
C GLY A 169 26.08 18.74 -13.46
N PRO A 170 27.30 19.31 -13.48
CA PRO A 170 28.02 19.72 -12.28
C PRO A 170 27.41 21.02 -11.73
N ARG A 171 26.86 20.98 -10.52
CA ARG A 171 26.25 22.15 -9.86
C ARG A 171 27.26 22.91 -9.00
N GLN A 172 27.41 24.20 -9.28
CA GLN A 172 28.16 25.14 -8.45
C GLN A 172 27.31 25.61 -7.25
N PRO A 173 27.93 25.94 -6.11
CA PRO A 173 27.22 26.54 -4.99
C PRO A 173 26.89 27.99 -5.35
N VAL A 174 25.71 28.23 -5.89
CA VAL A 174 25.16 29.59 -5.97
C VAL A 174 24.40 29.83 -4.67
N GLY A 175 24.89 30.76 -3.85
CA GLY A 175 24.21 31.17 -2.62
C GLY A 175 22.75 31.53 -2.92
N GLY A 176 21.82 30.88 -2.21
CA GLY A 176 20.42 31.30 -2.14
C GLY A 176 19.38 30.19 -2.18
N THR A 177 19.61 29.08 -2.89
CA THR A 177 18.63 27.98 -2.96
C THR A 177 19.32 26.63 -3.18
N THR A 178 19.12 25.70 -2.24
CA THR A 178 19.66 24.34 -2.34
C THR A 178 18.73 23.48 -3.17
N ASP A 179 19.21 22.98 -4.31
CA ASP A 179 18.45 22.04 -5.12
C ASP A 179 18.27 20.69 -4.41
N SER A 180 17.09 20.09 -4.58
CA SER A 180 16.84 18.72 -4.10
C SER A 180 17.81 17.74 -4.76
N GLU A 181 18.35 16.81 -3.97
CA GLU A 181 19.24 15.72 -4.43
C GLU A 181 18.51 14.38 -4.63
N LEU A 182 17.17 14.36 -4.50
CA LEU A 182 16.37 13.13 -4.61
C LEU A 182 16.42 12.57 -6.03
N ARG A 183 16.64 11.25 -6.16
CA ARG A 183 16.81 10.57 -7.47
C ARG A 183 15.73 9.54 -7.78
N GLN A 184 14.84 9.25 -6.83
CA GLN A 184 13.79 8.26 -6.98
C GLN A 184 12.58 8.59 -6.11
N TRP A 185 11.45 7.98 -6.46
CA TRP A 185 10.21 7.98 -5.70
C TRP A 185 9.49 6.64 -5.87
N PRO A 186 8.78 6.09 -4.85
CA PRO A 186 8.74 6.53 -3.45
C PRO A 186 10.08 6.34 -2.72
N VAL A 187 10.15 6.82 -1.47
CA VAL A 187 11.33 6.65 -0.59
C VAL A 187 11.09 5.73 0.61
N GLN A 188 9.83 5.57 1.04
CA GLN A 188 9.46 4.79 2.21
C GLN A 188 9.55 3.28 1.91
N LEU A 189 10.24 2.50 2.73
CA LEU A 189 10.52 1.09 2.48
C LEU A 189 9.26 0.24 2.24
N SER A 190 8.16 0.55 2.95
CA SER A 190 6.85 -0.08 2.72
C SER A 190 6.37 0.02 1.28
N LEU A 191 6.67 1.13 0.59
CA LEU A 191 6.13 1.44 -0.73
C LEU A 191 7.09 1.09 -1.88
N LEU A 192 8.36 0.81 -1.57
CA LEU A 192 9.36 0.53 -2.59
C LEU A 192 9.07 -0.79 -3.32
N ASN A 193 9.12 -0.74 -4.65
CA ASN A 193 9.14 -1.93 -5.51
C ASN A 193 10.57 -2.51 -5.53
N PRO A 194 10.80 -3.75 -5.06
CA PRO A 194 12.13 -4.35 -5.02
C PRO A 194 12.82 -4.54 -6.37
N ALA A 195 12.05 -4.55 -7.46
CA ALA A 195 12.56 -4.73 -8.83
C ALA A 195 12.77 -3.39 -9.57
N ALA A 196 12.73 -2.26 -8.87
CA ALA A 196 12.83 -0.96 -9.51
C ALA A 196 14.24 -0.70 -10.09
N PRO A 197 14.36 -0.22 -11.34
CA PRO A 197 15.63 -0.17 -12.06
C PRO A 197 16.63 0.84 -11.47
N TYR A 198 16.17 1.83 -10.69
CA TYR A 198 17.07 2.80 -10.06
C TYR A 198 17.97 2.20 -8.97
N PHE A 199 17.70 0.97 -8.51
CA PHE A 199 18.59 0.27 -7.58
C PHE A 199 19.82 -0.34 -8.27
N GLU A 200 19.81 -0.47 -9.61
CA GLU A 200 20.92 -1.10 -10.32
C GLU A 200 22.18 -0.23 -10.30
N ASN A 201 23.31 -0.81 -9.87
CA ASN A 201 24.59 -0.14 -9.72
C ASN A 201 24.53 1.13 -8.85
N ALA A 202 23.65 1.13 -7.85
CA ALA A 202 23.42 2.27 -6.97
C ALA A 202 24.31 2.26 -5.72
N ASP A 203 24.61 3.45 -5.22
CA ASP A 203 25.03 3.69 -3.84
C ASP A 203 23.75 3.93 -3.01
N LEU A 204 23.53 3.15 -1.96
CA LEU A 204 22.30 3.24 -1.15
C LEU A 204 22.52 4.09 0.09
N LEU A 205 21.51 4.88 0.43
CA LEU A 205 21.37 5.55 1.70
C LEU A 205 20.16 4.95 2.42
N VAL A 206 20.37 4.21 3.51
CA VAL A 206 19.29 3.70 4.35
C VAL A 206 19.21 4.58 5.59
N ALA A 207 18.15 5.38 5.71
CA ALA A 207 18.05 6.40 6.75
C ALA A 207 16.81 6.21 7.65
N ALA A 208 16.92 6.52 8.94
CA ALA A 208 15.76 6.61 9.82
C ALA A 208 14.87 7.81 9.42
N ASP A 209 13.54 7.69 9.58
CA ASP A 209 12.57 8.73 9.17
C ASP A 209 12.86 10.14 9.73
N CYS A 210 13.40 10.25 10.95
CA CYS A 210 13.72 11.54 11.57
C CYS A 210 14.96 12.21 10.97
N VAL A 211 15.87 11.46 10.34
CA VAL A 211 17.18 11.97 9.90
C VAL A 211 17.08 13.14 8.91
N PRO A 212 16.24 13.08 7.85
CA PRO A 212 16.09 14.21 6.92
C PRO A 212 15.57 15.49 7.57
N PHE A 213 14.86 15.38 8.69
CA PHE A 213 14.29 16.52 9.41
C PHE A 213 15.23 17.05 10.50
N ALA A 214 16.01 16.17 11.13
CA ALA A 214 16.95 16.55 12.17
C ALA A 214 18.25 17.15 11.59
N TYR A 215 18.74 16.62 10.48
CA TYR A 215 20.04 17.02 9.92
C TYR A 215 19.90 17.91 8.68
N ALA A 216 20.22 19.19 8.83
CA ALA A 216 20.09 20.20 7.77
C ALA A 216 20.91 19.86 6.50
N GLY A 217 22.04 19.18 6.65
CA GLY A 217 22.92 18.77 5.55
C GLY A 217 22.43 17.55 4.76
N PHE A 218 21.26 16.97 5.09
CA PHE A 218 20.82 15.67 4.58
C PHE A 218 20.93 15.54 3.06
N HIS A 219 20.39 16.50 2.31
CA HIS A 219 20.42 16.43 0.85
C HIS A 219 21.86 16.48 0.30
N GLN A 220 22.67 17.41 0.79
CA GLN A 220 23.96 17.75 0.18
C GLN A 220 25.08 16.78 0.57
N GLU A 221 25.05 16.27 1.81
CA GLU A 221 26.11 15.47 2.39
C GLU A 221 25.77 13.97 2.40
N LEU A 222 24.49 13.63 2.62
CA LEU A 222 24.05 12.23 2.73
C LEU A 222 23.34 11.73 1.47
N LEU A 223 22.40 12.48 0.90
CA LEU A 223 21.58 12.00 -0.22
C LEU A 223 22.29 12.12 -1.58
N ARG A 224 23.14 13.13 -1.75
CA ARG A 224 23.78 13.43 -3.04
C ARG A 224 24.43 12.19 -3.64
N GLY A 225 24.01 11.86 -4.86
CA GLY A 225 24.51 10.73 -5.62
C GLY A 225 23.93 9.36 -5.24
N ARG A 226 23.19 9.25 -4.13
CA ARG A 226 22.68 7.98 -3.58
C ARG A 226 21.19 7.78 -3.86
N ILE A 227 20.74 6.53 -3.76
CA ILE A 227 19.32 6.15 -3.74
C ILE A 227 18.92 5.97 -2.28
N VAL A 228 17.91 6.71 -1.84
CA VAL A 228 17.45 6.67 -0.45
C VAL A 228 16.34 5.67 -0.18
N ILE A 229 16.44 5.00 0.95
CA ILE A 229 15.40 4.20 1.57
C ILE A 229 15.22 4.76 2.96
N ILE A 230 13.99 5.15 3.32
CA ILE A 230 13.66 5.53 4.69
C ILE A 230 12.76 4.48 5.32
N PHE A 231 12.84 4.34 6.65
CA PHE A 231 11.88 3.65 7.51
C PHE A 231 12.16 3.96 8.98
N CYS A 232 11.23 3.63 9.87
CA CYS A 232 11.37 3.80 11.30
C CYS A 232 11.18 2.47 12.04
N PRO A 233 12.24 1.86 12.61
CA PRO A 233 12.14 0.56 13.28
C PRO A 233 11.24 0.57 14.54
N LYS A 234 10.87 1.75 15.06
CA LYS A 234 9.94 1.89 16.19
C LYS A 234 8.48 1.98 15.74
N LEU A 235 8.23 2.63 14.60
CA LEU A 235 6.86 2.91 14.15
C LEU A 235 6.36 1.86 13.16
N ASP A 236 7.28 1.25 12.42
CA ASP A 236 6.93 0.25 11.42
C ASP A 236 6.81 -1.13 12.08
N PRO A 237 5.63 -1.76 12.03
CA PRO A 237 5.37 -3.01 12.75
C PRO A 237 5.99 -4.23 12.06
N ASP A 238 6.29 -4.15 10.75
CA ASP A 238 6.72 -5.28 9.92
C ASP A 238 8.23 -5.26 9.61
N ILE A 239 9.04 -5.48 10.66
CA ILE A 239 10.50 -5.50 10.54
C ILE A 239 10.99 -6.70 9.72
N GLU A 240 10.36 -7.87 9.87
CA GLU A 240 10.74 -9.07 9.11
C GLU A 240 10.44 -8.89 7.61
N GLY A 241 9.30 -8.30 7.24
CA GLY A 241 8.99 -7.97 5.86
C GLY A 241 9.97 -6.95 5.26
N TYR A 242 10.51 -6.03 6.05
CA TYR A 242 11.57 -5.11 5.61
C TYR A 242 12.90 -5.83 5.36
N ILE A 243 13.27 -6.76 6.24
CA ILE A 243 14.45 -7.62 6.03
C ILE A 243 14.30 -8.40 4.73
N GLU A 244 13.12 -8.97 4.47
CA GLU A 244 12.82 -9.69 3.23
C GLU A 244 12.87 -8.81 2.00
N LYS A 245 12.28 -7.62 2.08
CA LYS A 245 12.24 -6.67 0.98
C LYS A 245 13.64 -6.16 0.61
N LEU A 246 14.45 -5.79 1.60
CA LEU A 246 15.83 -5.39 1.38
C LEU A 246 16.68 -6.55 0.86
N ALA A 247 16.53 -7.76 1.42
CA ALA A 247 17.24 -8.94 0.93
C ALA A 247 16.90 -9.21 -0.55
N ARG A 248 15.64 -8.99 -0.94
CA ARG A 248 15.20 -9.09 -2.33
C ARG A 248 15.85 -8.03 -3.22
N ILE A 249 15.91 -6.76 -2.78
CA ILE A 249 16.62 -5.69 -3.51
C ILE A 249 18.09 -6.06 -3.71
N PHE A 250 18.79 -6.50 -2.64
CA PHE A 250 20.20 -6.87 -2.70
C PHE A 250 20.47 -8.12 -3.57
N SER A 251 19.46 -8.96 -3.75
CA SER A 251 19.56 -10.17 -4.58
C SER A 251 19.29 -9.88 -6.05
N ILE A 252 18.35 -8.97 -6.37
CA ILE A 252 18.01 -8.60 -7.76
C ILE A 252 19.08 -7.68 -8.34
N HIS A 253 19.57 -6.71 -7.55
CA HIS A 253 20.37 -5.60 -8.05
C HIS A 253 21.82 -5.64 -7.60
N THR A 254 22.71 -5.09 -8.43
CA THR A 254 24.10 -4.86 -8.04
C THR A 254 24.19 -3.58 -7.22
N ILE A 255 24.41 -3.69 -5.91
CA ILE A 255 24.59 -2.53 -5.02
C ILE A 255 26.08 -2.27 -4.78
N LYS A 256 26.53 -1.02 -4.97
CA LYS A 256 27.95 -0.63 -4.85
C LYS A 256 28.37 -0.43 -3.40
N SER A 257 27.59 0.34 -2.66
CA SER A 257 27.84 0.69 -1.26
C SER A 257 26.52 0.94 -0.53
N ILE A 258 26.53 0.80 0.78
CA ILE A 258 25.41 1.15 1.65
C ILE A 258 25.90 2.10 2.73
N THR A 259 25.25 3.25 2.87
CA THR A 259 25.41 4.13 4.01
C THR A 259 24.15 4.03 4.86
N VAL A 260 24.30 3.61 6.11
CA VAL A 260 23.24 3.60 7.12
C VAL A 260 23.34 4.87 7.94
N VAL A 261 22.22 5.59 8.07
CA VAL A 261 22.16 6.80 8.90
C VAL A 261 20.98 6.70 9.86
N HIS A 262 21.24 6.85 11.14
CA HIS A 262 20.23 6.72 12.16
C HIS A 262 20.42 7.77 13.25
N MET A 263 19.39 8.02 14.04
CA MET A 263 19.50 8.94 15.17
C MET A 263 20.29 8.28 16.33
N GLU A 264 20.87 9.06 17.24
CA GLU A 264 21.59 8.58 18.43
C GLU A 264 20.70 7.84 19.45
N VAL A 265 19.38 8.00 19.33
CA VAL A 265 18.41 7.36 20.24
C VAL A 265 18.40 5.84 20.05
N PRO A 266 18.21 5.06 21.13
CA PRO A 266 18.37 3.60 21.10
C PRO A 266 17.40 2.90 20.15
N CYS A 267 16.21 3.46 19.93
CA CYS A 267 15.24 2.89 19.00
C CYS A 267 15.72 2.90 17.54
N CYS A 268 16.66 3.78 17.17
CA CYS A 268 17.14 3.92 15.80
C CYS A 268 18.25 2.91 15.43
N SER A 269 18.84 2.22 16.42
CA SER A 269 19.79 1.11 16.18
C SER A 269 19.21 -0.01 15.30
N GLY A 270 17.88 -0.14 15.28
CA GLY A 270 17.17 -1.11 14.44
C GLY A 270 17.41 -0.93 12.94
N VAL A 271 17.77 0.27 12.47
CA VAL A 271 18.06 0.49 11.04
C VAL A 271 19.26 -0.33 10.60
N ARG A 272 20.34 -0.31 11.37
CA ARG A 272 21.55 -1.09 11.11
C ARG A 272 21.26 -2.59 11.17
N TYR A 273 20.55 -3.02 12.20
CA TYR A 273 20.15 -4.42 12.38
C TYR A 273 19.41 -4.98 11.15
N VAL A 274 18.42 -4.25 10.64
CA VAL A 274 17.62 -4.67 9.48
C VAL A 274 18.47 -4.81 8.22
N VAL A 275 19.40 -3.87 7.98
CA VAL A 275 20.32 -3.93 6.84
C VAL A 275 21.26 -5.14 6.95
N ASP A 276 21.84 -5.37 8.12
CA ASP A 276 22.75 -6.51 8.33
C ASP A 276 22.04 -7.85 8.13
N LYS A 277 20.82 -7.98 8.66
CA LYS A 277 20.00 -9.19 8.47
C LYS A 277 19.60 -9.40 7.02
N ALA A 278 19.28 -8.32 6.31
CA ALA A 278 18.98 -8.39 4.88
C ALA A 278 20.20 -8.81 4.04
N LEU A 279 21.40 -8.32 4.37
CA LEU A 279 22.66 -8.73 3.72
C LEU A 279 22.99 -10.21 4.00
N GLU A 280 22.84 -10.65 5.24
CA GLU A 280 22.99 -12.05 5.66
C GLU A 280 22.04 -12.95 4.86
N LYS A 281 20.74 -12.59 4.81
CA LYS A 281 19.71 -13.34 4.08
C LYS A 281 19.94 -13.35 2.56
N ALA A 282 20.47 -12.27 2.00
CA ALA A 282 20.84 -12.20 0.58
C ALA A 282 22.17 -12.89 0.25
N GLY A 283 22.96 -13.29 1.25
CA GLY A 283 24.30 -13.84 1.06
C GLY A 283 25.28 -12.85 0.42
N LYS A 284 25.08 -11.54 0.62
CA LYS A 284 25.88 -10.47 0.00
C LYS A 284 26.85 -9.86 1.01
N LYS A 285 28.06 -9.56 0.55
CA LYS A 285 29.05 -8.78 1.31
C LYS A 285 29.24 -7.45 0.62
N ILE A 286 28.57 -6.42 1.14
CA ILE A 286 28.64 -5.04 0.64
C ILE A 286 29.26 -4.19 1.75
N LEU A 287 30.05 -3.18 1.39
CA LEU A 287 30.59 -2.22 2.35
C LEU A 287 29.43 -1.41 2.94
N VAL A 288 29.31 -1.44 4.28
CA VAL A 288 28.29 -0.67 5.00
C VAL A 288 28.98 0.35 5.90
N GLU A 289 28.84 1.62 5.55
CA GLU A 289 29.22 2.76 6.40
C GLU A 289 28.05 3.13 7.31
N GLU A 290 28.32 3.48 8.57
CA GLU A 290 27.30 3.90 9.54
C GLU A 290 27.60 5.31 10.03
N LYS A 291 26.57 6.15 10.13
CA LYS A 291 26.65 7.52 10.63
C LYS A 291 25.53 7.77 11.63
N THR A 292 25.84 8.48 12.71
CA THR A 292 24.85 8.80 13.74
C THR A 292 24.50 10.28 13.71
N ILE A 293 23.20 10.60 13.78
CA ILE A 293 22.71 11.98 13.91
C ILE A 293 22.25 12.23 15.34
N THR A 294 22.72 13.30 15.96
CA THR A 294 22.33 13.65 17.33
C THR A 294 20.94 14.29 17.36
N ILE A 295 20.28 14.31 18.52
CA ILE A 295 18.97 14.95 18.68
C ILE A 295 19.02 16.48 18.48
N GLU A 296 20.21 17.08 18.58
CA GLU A 296 20.47 18.49 18.26
C GLU A 296 20.75 18.72 16.76
N GLY A 297 20.74 17.68 15.94
CA GLY A 297 20.97 17.77 14.50
C GLY A 297 22.45 17.81 14.10
N GLY A 298 23.36 17.38 14.97
CA GLY A 298 24.78 17.16 14.65
C GLY A 298 25.02 15.79 14.01
N MET A 299 26.20 15.57 13.42
CA MET A 299 26.64 14.26 12.94
C MET A 299 27.83 13.78 13.78
N ALA A 300 27.74 12.55 14.27
CA ALA A 300 28.74 11.86 15.08
C ALA A 300 29.30 10.63 14.36
#